data_AF-A0A3D9LET4-F1
#
_entry.id   AF-A0A3D9LET4-F1
#
_cell.length_a   1.000
_cell.length_b   1.000
_cell.length_c   1.000
_cell.angle_alpha   90.00
_cell.angle_beta   90.00
_cell.angle_gamma   90.00
#
_symmetry.space_group_name_H-M   'P 1'
#
loop_
_entity.id
_entity.type
_entity.pdbx_description
1 polymer ?
#
loop_
_entity_poly.entity_id
_entity_poly.type
_entity_poly.pdbx_seq_one_letter_code
_entity_poly.pdbx_strand_id
1 'polypeptide(L)'
;MTAVSTSEPLRDPSRTPSRFSETPLDSESKTLRAAGTWTGQQQTRVSVREFEFTVDEPEAVGGRNEGPTPMEYLAGAVDACITVTAEQVAARRGLDLTGINTYSLARQDRRGLAGTADVQPYFHTYRLQLSIGTPETDATALRDFAAAVEHSCPAVNLLRDAGAGLIVAWTFAGRTVDHDAEAACNQALGYQPRIGPVDAPEPVFTCENADAGRAPEADA
;
A
#
# COMPACT_ATOMS: atom_id res chain seq x y z
N MET A 1 -7.37 -52.49 -12.43
CA MET A 1 -7.89 -51.25 -13.05
C MET A 1 -7.84 -50.15 -12.01
N THR A 2 -6.86 -49.27 -12.09
CA THR A 2 -6.96 -47.92 -11.50
C THR A 2 -5.87 -47.06 -12.12
N ALA A 3 -6.24 -46.27 -13.13
CA ALA A 3 -5.40 -45.20 -13.64
C ALA A 3 -5.58 -43.99 -12.72
N VAL A 4 -4.50 -43.54 -12.10
CA VAL A 4 -4.47 -42.26 -11.39
C VAL A 4 -4.34 -41.18 -12.46
N SER A 5 -5.43 -40.46 -12.68
CA SER A 5 -5.47 -39.30 -13.57
C SER A 5 -4.78 -38.13 -12.87
N THR A 6 -3.52 -37.87 -13.23
CA THR A 6 -2.84 -36.61 -12.89
C THR A 6 -3.35 -35.53 -13.82
N SER A 7 -4.46 -34.88 -13.46
CA SER A 7 -4.84 -33.64 -14.12
C SER A 7 -3.94 -32.52 -13.58
N GLU A 8 -2.99 -32.06 -14.39
CA GLU A 8 -2.40 -30.74 -14.18
C GLU A 8 -3.55 -29.70 -14.10
N PRO A 9 -3.51 -28.73 -13.16
CA PRO A 9 -4.50 -27.68 -13.15
C PRO A 9 -4.38 -26.89 -14.46
N LEU A 10 -5.49 -26.75 -15.19
CA LEU A 10 -5.58 -25.92 -16.37
C LEU A 10 -5.03 -24.52 -16.05
N ARG A 11 -4.01 -24.08 -16.80
CA ARG A 11 -3.56 -22.67 -16.78
C ARG A 11 -4.75 -21.79 -17.14
N ASP A 12 -5.22 -20.98 -16.19
CA ASP A 12 -6.20 -19.93 -16.42
C ASP A 12 -5.55 -18.81 -17.26
N PRO A 13 -6.01 -18.57 -18.50
CA PRO A 13 -5.46 -17.54 -19.37
C PRO A 13 -5.80 -16.10 -18.92
N SER A 14 -6.54 -15.92 -17.81
CA SER A 14 -6.86 -14.59 -17.23
C SER A 14 -5.92 -14.13 -16.12
N ARG A 15 -4.96 -14.96 -15.67
CA ARG A 15 -3.94 -14.51 -14.72
C ARG A 15 -2.94 -13.61 -15.46
N THR A 16 -2.98 -12.32 -15.17
CA THR A 16 -1.86 -11.41 -15.45
C THR A 16 -0.58 -12.14 -15.03
N PRO A 17 0.44 -12.24 -15.90
CA PRO A 17 1.68 -12.92 -15.54
C PRO A 17 2.24 -12.30 -14.25
N SER A 18 2.69 -13.18 -13.35
CA SER A 18 3.29 -12.77 -12.08
C SER A 18 4.38 -11.74 -12.34
N ARG A 19 4.38 -10.65 -11.56
CA ARG A 19 5.46 -9.66 -11.56
C ARG A 19 6.75 -10.19 -10.92
N PHE A 20 6.70 -11.40 -10.36
CA PHE A 20 7.79 -12.12 -9.72
C PHE A 20 8.12 -13.40 -10.49
N SER A 21 9.41 -13.64 -10.71
CA SER A 21 9.95 -14.80 -11.45
C SER A 21 9.97 -16.08 -10.61
N GLU A 22 10.13 -15.97 -9.29
CA GLU A 22 10.26 -17.10 -8.37
C GLU A 22 8.95 -17.42 -7.63
N THR A 23 8.84 -18.66 -7.15
CA THR A 23 7.70 -19.12 -6.34
C THR A 23 8.03 -18.99 -4.85
N PRO A 24 7.08 -18.60 -3.98
CA PRO A 24 7.31 -18.53 -2.54
C PRO A 24 7.78 -19.87 -1.94
N LEU A 25 8.71 -19.79 -0.98
CA LEU A 25 9.21 -20.95 -0.22
C LEU A 25 8.67 -20.91 1.21
N ASP A 26 8.03 -22.00 1.65
CA ASP A 26 7.50 -22.11 3.01
C ASP A 26 8.60 -22.01 4.08
N SER A 27 9.81 -22.48 3.80
CA SER A 27 10.96 -22.40 4.72
C SER A 27 11.42 -20.97 5.00
N GLU A 28 11.21 -20.06 4.05
CA GLU A 28 11.60 -18.65 4.14
C GLU A 28 10.42 -17.75 4.61
N SER A 29 9.28 -18.36 4.93
CA SER A 29 8.05 -17.63 5.24
C SER A 29 7.92 -17.35 6.75
N LYS A 30 7.48 -16.14 7.08
CA LYS A 30 7.00 -15.83 8.44
C LYS A 30 5.52 -16.15 8.58
N THR A 31 5.11 -16.72 9.71
CA THR A 31 3.69 -16.92 10.02
C THR A 31 3.09 -15.66 10.65
N LEU A 32 2.02 -15.15 10.06
CA LEU A 32 1.24 -14.05 10.61
C LEU A 32 0.00 -14.60 11.34
N ARG A 33 -0.29 -14.08 12.53
CA ARG A 33 -1.45 -14.49 13.34
C ARG A 33 -2.14 -13.26 13.92
N ALA A 34 -3.45 -13.19 13.76
CA ALA A 34 -4.31 -12.19 14.36
C ALA A 34 -5.59 -12.88 14.86
N ALA A 35 -6.09 -12.47 16.01
CA ALA A 35 -7.34 -12.98 16.58
C ALA A 35 -8.31 -11.82 16.80
N GLY A 36 -9.54 -11.96 16.32
CA GLY A 36 -10.60 -10.97 16.48
C GLY A 36 -11.69 -11.46 17.42
N THR A 37 -12.11 -10.61 18.36
CA THR A 37 -13.29 -10.83 19.20
C THR A 37 -14.31 -9.74 18.93
N TRP A 38 -15.49 -10.13 18.45
CA TRP A 38 -16.61 -9.20 18.32
C TRP A 38 -17.05 -8.71 19.69
N THR A 39 -17.14 -7.40 19.87
CA THR A 39 -17.49 -6.76 21.16
C THR A 39 -18.88 -6.12 21.14
N GLY A 40 -19.66 -6.37 20.07
CA GLY A 40 -20.97 -5.74 19.86
C GLY A 40 -20.87 -4.47 19.01
N GLN A 41 -21.98 -4.12 18.34
CA GLN A 41 -22.13 -2.89 17.54
C GLN A 41 -21.00 -2.70 16.52
N GLN A 42 -20.84 -3.66 15.60
CA GLN A 42 -19.83 -3.65 14.52
C GLN A 42 -18.36 -3.50 14.96
N GLN A 43 -18.07 -3.50 16.26
CA GLN A 43 -16.72 -3.36 16.79
C GLN A 43 -16.04 -4.72 17.02
N THR A 44 -14.75 -4.78 16.72
CA THR A 44 -13.88 -5.93 16.96
C THR A 44 -12.65 -5.50 17.73
N ARG A 45 -12.36 -6.20 18.83
CA ARG A 45 -11.05 -6.14 19.49
C ARG A 45 -10.12 -7.14 18.80
N VAL A 46 -8.99 -6.67 18.30
CA VAL A 46 -8.01 -7.50 17.59
C VAL A 46 -6.74 -7.63 18.41
N SER A 47 -6.26 -8.86 18.60
CA SER A 47 -4.99 -9.18 19.27
C SER A 47 -3.98 -9.72 18.26
N VAL A 48 -2.76 -9.15 18.26
CA VAL A 48 -1.63 -9.55 17.41
C VAL A 48 -0.37 -9.60 18.28
N ARG A 49 0.18 -10.78 18.51
CA ARG A 49 1.25 -11.00 19.51
C ARG A 49 0.85 -10.40 20.86
N GLU A 50 1.62 -9.48 21.42
CA GLU A 50 1.37 -8.74 22.66
C GLU A 50 0.52 -7.47 22.49
N PHE A 51 0.16 -7.11 21.25
CA PHE A 51 -0.58 -5.89 20.94
C PHE A 51 -2.08 -6.15 20.85
N GLU A 52 -2.85 -5.13 21.23
CA GLU A 52 -4.30 -5.08 21.07
C GLU A 52 -4.69 -3.74 20.46
N PHE A 53 -5.67 -3.76 19.55
CA PHE A 53 -6.28 -2.56 19.00
C PHE A 53 -7.77 -2.77 18.69
N THR A 54 -8.52 -1.68 18.69
CA THR A 54 -9.95 -1.65 18.39
C THR A 54 -10.16 -1.31 16.92
N VAL A 55 -10.91 -2.16 16.22
CA VAL A 55 -11.44 -1.89 14.88
C VAL A 55 -12.94 -1.67 15.02
N ASP A 56 -13.46 -0.57 14.48
CA ASP A 56 -14.85 -0.16 14.70
C ASP A 56 -15.44 0.48 13.44
N GLU A 57 -16.72 0.79 13.46
CA GLU A 57 -17.38 1.54 12.39
C GLU A 57 -17.91 2.88 12.93
N PRO A 58 -18.15 3.89 12.08
CA PRO A 58 -18.78 5.14 12.50
C PRO A 58 -20.17 4.91 13.11
N GLU A 59 -20.59 5.78 14.03
CA GLU A 59 -21.94 5.74 14.63
C GLU A 59 -23.04 5.76 13.57
N ALA A 60 -22.84 6.51 12.48
CA ALA A 60 -23.80 6.66 11.38
C ALA A 60 -24.11 5.34 10.63
N VAL A 61 -23.29 4.31 10.81
CA VAL A 61 -23.50 2.98 10.23
C VAL A 61 -23.70 1.89 11.28
N GLY A 62 -23.79 2.25 12.57
CA GLY A 62 -24.09 1.33 13.66
C GLY A 62 -22.88 0.83 14.47
N GLY A 63 -21.71 1.46 14.30
CA GLY A 63 -20.56 1.27 15.19
C GLY A 63 -20.53 2.28 16.33
N ARG A 64 -19.39 2.37 17.03
CA ARG A 64 -19.20 3.32 18.15
C ARG A 64 -18.16 4.39 17.87
N ASN A 65 -17.52 4.38 16.70
CA ASN A 65 -16.46 5.31 16.33
C ASN A 65 -15.30 5.36 17.36
N GLU A 66 -15.02 4.24 18.04
CA GLU A 66 -13.94 4.11 19.04
C GLU A 66 -12.61 3.63 18.44
N GLY A 67 -12.59 3.39 17.12
CA GLY A 67 -11.41 3.04 16.35
C GLY A 67 -11.66 3.22 14.84
N PRO A 68 -10.61 3.20 14.02
CA PRO A 68 -10.77 3.22 12.56
C PRO A 68 -11.56 2.03 12.03
N THR A 69 -12.15 2.21 10.86
CA THR A 69 -12.77 1.13 10.08
C THR A 69 -11.76 0.07 9.68
N PRO A 70 -12.19 -1.18 9.42
CA PRO A 70 -11.29 -2.20 8.89
C PRO A 70 -10.57 -1.74 7.61
N MET A 71 -11.27 -1.00 6.75
CA MET A 71 -10.71 -0.51 5.48
C MET A 71 -9.77 0.70 5.67
N GLU A 72 -9.99 1.55 6.66
CA GLU A 72 -9.03 2.60 7.06
C GLU A 72 -7.78 1.99 7.68
N TYR A 73 -7.91 0.94 8.52
CA TYR A 73 -6.76 0.17 8.99
C TYR A 73 -5.98 -0.46 7.85
N LEU A 74 -6.65 -0.98 6.83
CA LEU A 74 -5.99 -1.52 5.64
C LEU A 74 -5.22 -0.42 4.89
N ALA A 75 -5.79 0.78 4.74
CA ALA A 75 -5.08 1.90 4.12
C ALA A 75 -3.86 2.36 4.95
N GLY A 76 -4.02 2.52 6.27
CA GLY A 76 -2.90 2.82 7.16
C GLY A 76 -1.82 1.73 7.19
N ALA A 77 -2.20 0.46 7.02
CA ALA A 77 -1.26 -0.65 6.91
C ALA A 77 -0.45 -0.59 5.60
N VAL A 78 -1.05 -0.08 4.50
CA VAL A 78 -0.33 0.16 3.23
C VAL A 78 0.72 1.27 3.43
N ASP A 79 0.33 2.38 4.05
CA ASP A 79 1.21 3.50 4.41
C ASP A 79 2.40 3.02 5.27
N ALA A 80 2.12 2.23 6.31
CA ALA A 80 3.16 1.68 7.19
C ALA A 80 4.06 0.68 6.46
N CYS A 81 3.50 -0.18 5.62
CA CYS A 81 4.25 -1.21 4.90
C CYS A 81 5.22 -0.61 3.88
N ILE A 82 4.79 0.40 3.11
CA ILE A 82 5.68 1.08 2.17
C ILE A 82 6.77 1.87 2.89
N THR A 83 6.46 2.48 4.04
CA THR A 83 7.42 3.23 4.86
C THR A 83 8.55 2.32 5.36
N VAL A 84 8.20 1.17 5.96
CA VAL A 84 9.20 0.17 6.40
C VAL A 84 10.02 -0.35 5.21
N THR A 85 9.37 -0.55 4.06
CA THR A 85 10.07 -1.03 2.86
C THR A 85 11.06 0.02 2.34
N ALA A 86 10.66 1.30 2.31
CA ALA A 86 11.50 2.42 1.89
C ALA A 86 12.75 2.55 2.78
N GLU A 87 12.59 2.51 4.09
CA GLU A 87 13.70 2.53 5.05
C GLU A 87 14.66 1.35 4.83
N GLN A 88 14.13 0.13 4.67
CA GLN A 88 14.96 -1.06 4.44
C GLN A 88 15.71 -1.02 3.11
N VAL A 89 15.07 -0.56 2.02
CA VAL A 89 15.73 -0.41 0.72
C VAL A 89 16.79 0.69 0.77
N ALA A 90 16.52 1.80 1.45
CA ALA A 90 17.47 2.89 1.61
C ALA A 90 18.72 2.41 2.34
N ALA A 91 18.56 1.68 3.45
CA ALA A 91 19.66 1.08 4.18
C ALA A 91 20.48 0.09 3.32
N ARG A 92 19.82 -0.76 2.53
CA ARG A 92 20.51 -1.69 1.61
C ARG A 92 21.29 -0.99 0.49
N ARG A 93 20.88 0.22 0.11
CA ARG A 93 21.47 1.00 -1.00
C ARG A 93 22.40 2.12 -0.54
N GLY A 94 22.50 2.36 0.77
CA GLY A 94 23.26 3.49 1.30
C GLY A 94 22.66 4.85 0.94
N LEU A 95 21.34 4.93 0.76
CA LEU A 95 20.65 6.20 0.54
C LEU A 95 20.29 6.83 1.89
N ASP A 96 20.79 8.04 2.15
CA ASP A 96 20.47 8.77 3.37
C ASP A 96 19.04 9.32 3.31
N LEU A 97 18.24 9.03 4.34
CA LEU A 97 16.89 9.56 4.49
C LEU A 97 16.85 10.58 5.61
N THR A 98 16.25 11.74 5.34
CA THR A 98 15.97 12.80 6.32
C THR A 98 14.51 12.78 6.78
N GLY A 99 13.64 12.06 6.08
CA GLY A 99 12.25 11.83 6.50
C GLY A 99 11.43 11.05 5.48
N ILE A 100 10.32 10.47 5.92
CA ILE A 100 9.32 9.80 5.07
C ILE A 100 7.94 10.28 5.54
N ASN A 101 7.13 10.79 4.63
CA ASN A 101 5.72 11.07 4.85
C ASN A 101 4.88 10.32 3.82
N THR A 102 3.77 9.72 4.24
CA THR A 102 2.89 8.92 3.38
C THR A 102 1.45 9.36 3.55
N TYR A 103 0.67 9.28 2.47
CA TYR A 103 -0.75 9.58 2.49
C TYR A 103 -1.50 8.69 1.50
N SER A 104 -2.51 8.00 2.01
CA SER A 104 -3.39 7.16 1.21
C SER A 104 -4.75 7.81 0.98
N LEU A 105 -5.15 7.90 -0.29
CA LEU A 105 -6.48 8.32 -0.72
C LEU A 105 -7.14 7.17 -1.49
N ALA A 106 -8.16 6.55 -0.89
CA ALA A 106 -8.85 5.42 -1.47
C ALA A 106 -10.36 5.67 -1.58
N ARG A 107 -11.02 5.01 -2.54
CA ARG A 107 -12.48 5.03 -2.66
C ARG A 107 -13.04 3.61 -2.76
N GLN A 108 -14.19 3.41 -2.14
CA GLN A 108 -14.91 2.15 -2.06
C GLN A 108 -16.40 2.41 -2.31
N ASP A 109 -17.06 1.51 -3.05
CA ASP A 109 -18.50 1.57 -3.26
C ASP A 109 -19.23 0.84 -2.13
N ARG A 110 -19.89 1.61 -1.26
CA ARG A 110 -20.62 1.09 -0.09
C ARG A 110 -21.78 0.17 -0.47
N ARG A 111 -22.27 0.21 -1.71
CA ARG A 111 -23.37 -0.65 -2.18
C ARG A 111 -22.98 -2.12 -2.19
N GLY A 112 -21.71 -2.43 -2.46
CA GLY A 112 -21.19 -3.78 -2.47
C GLY A 112 -21.31 -4.43 -1.09
N LEU A 113 -20.81 -3.77 -0.04
CA LEU A 113 -20.95 -4.23 1.34
C LEU A 113 -22.42 -4.29 1.79
N ALA A 114 -23.22 -3.30 1.38
CA ALA A 114 -24.65 -3.26 1.71
C ALA A 114 -25.50 -4.32 0.96
N GLY A 115 -24.92 -5.06 0.00
CA GLY A 115 -25.65 -6.03 -0.82
C GLY A 115 -26.71 -5.41 -1.73
N THR A 116 -26.57 -4.11 -2.06
CA THR A 116 -27.54 -3.36 -2.88
C THR A 116 -27.11 -3.24 -4.34
N ALA A 117 -25.87 -3.61 -4.67
CA ALA A 117 -25.36 -3.75 -6.02
C ALA A 117 -24.26 -4.82 -6.06
N ASP A 118 -24.16 -5.56 -7.16
CA ASP A 118 -23.06 -6.49 -7.43
C ASP A 118 -21.87 -5.72 -8.03
N VAL A 119 -21.12 -5.05 -7.16
CA VAL A 119 -19.95 -4.23 -7.50
C VAL A 119 -18.77 -4.66 -6.64
N GLN A 120 -17.56 -4.34 -7.10
CA GLN A 120 -16.33 -4.51 -6.33
C GLN A 120 -16.46 -3.87 -4.94
N PRO A 121 -16.46 -4.67 -3.85
CA PRO A 121 -16.78 -4.17 -2.50
C PRO A 121 -15.56 -3.60 -1.76
N TYR A 122 -14.39 -3.53 -2.40
CA TYR A 122 -13.14 -3.00 -1.86
C TYR A 122 -12.69 -1.73 -2.61
N PHE A 123 -11.42 -1.35 -2.50
CA PHE A 123 -10.91 -0.16 -3.18
C PHE A 123 -11.01 -0.29 -4.70
N HIS A 124 -11.69 0.65 -5.36
CA HIS A 124 -11.79 0.73 -6.82
C HIS A 124 -10.96 1.89 -7.42
N THR A 125 -10.47 2.78 -6.56
CA THR A 125 -9.41 3.75 -6.88
C THR A 125 -8.53 3.92 -5.65
N TYR A 126 -7.22 3.95 -5.83
CA TYR A 126 -6.28 4.11 -4.74
C TYR A 126 -5.09 4.98 -5.18
N ARG A 127 -4.79 6.04 -4.44
CA ARG A 127 -3.57 6.82 -4.60
C ARG A 127 -2.77 6.77 -3.31
N LEU A 128 -1.56 6.23 -3.40
CA LEU A 128 -0.55 6.24 -2.34
C LEU A 128 0.48 7.32 -2.69
N GLN A 129 0.49 8.43 -1.97
CA GLN A 129 1.49 9.49 -2.12
C GLN A 129 2.59 9.31 -1.08
N LEU A 130 3.84 9.36 -1.53
CA LEU A 130 5.02 9.40 -0.70
C LEU A 130 5.74 10.74 -0.90
N SER A 131 6.24 11.29 0.20
CA SER A 131 7.24 12.36 0.22
C SER A 131 8.48 11.86 0.95
N ILE A 132 9.62 11.86 0.27
CA ILE A 132 10.89 11.33 0.76
C ILE A 132 11.87 12.49 0.92
N GLY A 133 12.39 12.62 2.13
CA GLY A 133 13.47 13.54 2.47
C GLY A 133 14.81 12.84 2.24
N THR A 134 15.69 13.41 1.42
CA THR A 134 17.03 12.88 1.15
C THR A 134 17.94 13.98 0.58
N PRO A 135 19.25 13.99 0.87
CA PRO A 135 20.19 14.89 0.19
C PRO A 135 20.48 14.46 -1.26
N GLU A 136 20.08 13.27 -1.69
CA GLU A 136 20.23 12.81 -3.07
C GLU A 136 19.36 13.64 -4.03
N THR A 137 19.92 13.98 -5.18
CA THR A 137 19.28 14.82 -6.21
C THR A 137 19.33 14.20 -7.61
N ASP A 138 20.07 13.11 -7.81
CA ASP A 138 20.12 12.41 -9.08
C ASP A 138 18.77 11.70 -9.36
N ALA A 139 18.06 12.19 -10.39
CA ALA A 139 16.73 11.71 -10.74
C ALA A 139 16.70 10.21 -11.12
N THR A 140 17.80 9.65 -11.63
CA THR A 140 17.89 8.23 -11.99
C THR A 140 17.99 7.39 -10.73
N ALA A 141 18.90 7.74 -9.82
CA ALA A 141 19.04 7.08 -8.52
C ALA A 141 17.74 7.12 -7.70
N LEU A 142 17.05 8.27 -7.68
CA LEU A 142 15.78 8.42 -6.98
C LEU A 142 14.65 7.58 -7.61
N ARG A 143 14.59 7.52 -8.94
CA ARG A 143 13.63 6.65 -9.65
C ARG A 143 13.92 5.18 -9.40
N ASP A 144 15.18 4.77 -9.46
CA ASP A 144 15.58 3.38 -9.24
C ASP A 144 15.33 2.96 -7.79
N PHE A 145 15.51 3.87 -6.83
CA PHE A 145 15.11 3.68 -5.44
C PHE A 145 13.59 3.46 -5.32
N ALA A 146 12.78 4.38 -5.87
CA ALA A 146 11.32 4.26 -5.86
C ALA A 146 10.84 2.94 -6.46
N ALA A 147 11.41 2.55 -7.62
CA ALA A 147 11.06 1.30 -8.30
C ALA A 147 11.37 0.07 -7.42
N ALA A 148 12.53 0.06 -6.76
CA ALA A 148 12.91 -1.04 -5.89
C ALA A 148 12.05 -1.15 -4.63
N VAL A 149 11.62 -0.02 -4.09
CA VAL A 149 10.69 0.02 -2.96
C VAL A 149 9.31 -0.50 -3.36
N GLU A 150 8.77 -0.05 -4.50
CA GLU A 150 7.51 -0.57 -5.04
C GLU A 150 7.58 -2.07 -5.32
N HIS A 151 8.69 -2.54 -5.90
CA HIS A 151 8.89 -3.95 -6.22
C HIS A 151 8.93 -4.83 -4.96
N SER A 152 9.51 -4.32 -3.88
CA SER A 152 9.71 -5.09 -2.64
C SER A 152 8.52 -5.02 -1.69
N CYS A 153 7.65 -4.01 -1.78
CA CYS A 153 6.61 -3.77 -0.78
C CYS A 153 5.45 -4.78 -0.90
N PRO A 154 5.18 -5.59 0.14
CA PRO A 154 4.07 -6.55 0.11
C PRO A 154 2.70 -5.92 -0.14
N ALA A 155 2.40 -4.81 0.53
CA ALA A 155 1.08 -4.17 0.44
C ALA A 155 0.82 -3.55 -0.94
N VAL A 156 1.82 -2.89 -1.53
CA VAL A 156 1.72 -2.33 -2.90
C VAL A 156 1.46 -3.44 -3.92
N ASN A 157 2.20 -4.54 -3.84
CA ASN A 157 2.03 -5.64 -4.77
C ASN A 157 0.70 -6.37 -4.58
N LEU A 158 0.24 -6.55 -3.34
CA LEU A 158 -1.10 -7.08 -3.06
C LEU A 158 -2.20 -6.22 -3.69
N LEU A 159 -2.12 -4.89 -3.58
CA LEU A 159 -3.10 -3.97 -4.18
C LEU A 159 -3.04 -3.97 -5.72
N ARG A 160 -1.84 -4.13 -6.31
CA ARG A 160 -1.67 -4.29 -7.76
C ARG A 160 -2.34 -5.57 -8.25
N ASP A 161 -2.06 -6.69 -7.60
CA ASP A 161 -2.62 -8.00 -7.96
C ASP A 161 -4.14 -8.05 -7.77
N ALA A 162 -4.67 -7.34 -6.76
CA ALA A 162 -6.10 -7.19 -6.53
C ALA A 162 -6.82 -6.29 -7.56
N GLY A 163 -6.09 -5.59 -8.43
CA GLY A 163 -6.65 -4.65 -9.39
C GLY A 163 -7.31 -3.43 -8.72
N ALA A 164 -6.77 -2.96 -7.60
CA ALA A 164 -7.39 -1.91 -6.77
C ALA A 164 -7.28 -0.47 -7.34
N GLY A 165 -6.91 -0.32 -8.62
CA GLY A 165 -6.71 0.99 -9.26
C GLY A 165 -5.60 1.81 -8.59
N LEU A 166 -4.50 1.15 -8.19
CA LEU A 166 -3.41 1.77 -7.45
C LEU A 166 -2.52 2.67 -8.33
N ILE A 167 -2.32 3.90 -7.88
CA ILE A 167 -1.24 4.79 -8.29
C ILE A 167 -0.31 5.00 -7.08
N VAL A 168 0.97 4.71 -7.25
CA VAL A 168 2.01 5.08 -6.29
C VAL A 168 2.70 6.34 -6.81
N ALA A 169 2.65 7.43 -6.06
CA ALA A 169 3.21 8.71 -6.44
C ALA A 169 4.30 9.14 -5.46
N TRP A 170 5.37 9.68 -6.00
CA TRP A 170 6.59 10.01 -5.26
C TRP A 170 6.93 11.48 -5.43
N THR A 171 7.32 12.07 -4.31
CA THR A 171 7.94 13.39 -4.22
C THR A 171 9.24 13.24 -3.44
N PHE A 172 10.33 13.77 -3.96
CA PHE A 172 11.63 13.80 -3.29
C PHE A 172 12.03 15.24 -3.03
N ALA A 173 12.56 15.52 -1.85
CA ALA A 173 13.08 16.82 -1.45
C ALA A 173 14.20 16.66 -0.41
N GLY A 174 14.92 17.73 -0.07
CA GLY A 174 16.02 17.69 0.92
C GLY A 174 15.60 17.28 2.34
N ARG A 175 14.32 17.48 2.68
CA ARG A 175 13.67 17.13 3.96
C ARG A 175 12.20 16.85 3.73
N THR A 176 11.48 16.46 4.78
CA THR A 176 10.01 16.44 4.81
C THR A 176 9.51 17.18 6.05
N VAL A 177 8.26 17.63 6.00
CA VAL A 177 7.48 18.09 7.15
C VAL A 177 6.16 17.31 7.23
N ASP A 178 5.48 17.43 8.36
CA ASP A 178 4.18 16.80 8.57
C ASP A 178 3.19 17.24 7.47
N HIS A 179 2.40 16.28 6.98
CA HIS A 179 1.40 16.45 5.92
C HIS A 179 1.93 16.75 4.50
N ASP A 180 3.24 16.65 4.24
CA ASP A 180 3.77 16.86 2.88
C ASP A 180 3.15 15.93 1.82
N ALA A 181 2.97 14.65 2.14
CA ALA A 181 2.34 13.72 1.21
C ALA A 181 0.84 14.00 1.02
N GLU A 182 0.13 14.41 2.07
CA GLU A 182 -1.28 14.82 1.94
C GLU A 182 -1.39 16.05 1.03
N ALA A 183 -0.52 17.04 1.21
CA ALA A 183 -0.52 18.26 0.40
C ALA A 183 -0.14 18.01 -1.05
N ALA A 184 0.90 17.23 -1.31
CA ALA A 184 1.29 16.84 -2.67
C ALA A 184 0.16 16.08 -3.38
N CYS A 185 -0.52 15.17 -2.67
CA CYS A 185 -1.67 14.44 -3.19
C CYS A 185 -2.84 15.38 -3.52
N ASN A 186 -3.20 16.26 -2.58
CA ASN A 186 -4.28 17.23 -2.78
C ASN A 186 -3.98 18.19 -3.93
N GLN A 187 -2.76 18.71 -4.02
CA GLN A 187 -2.33 19.58 -5.13
C GLN A 187 -2.45 18.87 -6.49
N ALA A 188 -1.98 17.62 -6.59
CA ALA A 188 -2.07 16.84 -7.82
C ALA A 188 -3.52 16.59 -8.26
N LEU A 189 -4.46 16.54 -7.31
CA LEU A 189 -5.89 16.33 -7.56
C LEU A 189 -6.72 17.63 -7.60
N GLY A 190 -6.10 18.79 -7.40
CA GLY A 190 -6.77 20.08 -7.35
C GLY A 190 -7.66 20.27 -6.10
N TYR A 191 -7.41 19.53 -5.02
CA TYR A 191 -8.13 19.65 -3.76
C TYR A 191 -7.53 20.77 -2.90
N GLN A 192 -8.41 21.52 -2.24
CA GLN A 192 -7.99 22.50 -1.23
C GLN A 192 -7.61 21.73 0.05
N PRO A 193 -6.36 21.86 0.55
CA PRO A 193 -5.96 21.17 1.75
C PRO A 193 -6.75 21.68 2.97
N ARG A 194 -7.15 20.78 3.87
CA ARG A 194 -7.77 21.17 5.15
C ARG A 194 -6.76 21.82 6.09
N ILE A 195 -5.51 21.35 6.04
CA ILE A 195 -4.33 21.87 6.72
C ILE A 195 -3.18 21.77 5.70
N GLY A 196 -2.49 22.88 5.43
CA GLY A 196 -1.33 22.89 4.53
C GLY A 196 -0.02 22.73 5.32
N PRO A 197 1.01 22.10 4.75
CA PRO A 197 2.31 21.99 5.38
C PRO A 197 2.91 23.37 5.56
N VAL A 198 3.48 23.61 6.74
CA VAL A 198 4.19 24.85 7.04
C VAL A 198 5.65 24.64 6.66
N ASP A 199 6.21 25.49 5.79
CA ASP A 199 7.61 25.41 5.36
C ASP A 199 7.95 24.11 4.59
N ALA A 200 7.04 23.68 3.71
CA ALA A 200 7.26 22.54 2.82
C ALA A 200 8.45 22.80 1.88
N PRO A 201 9.39 21.86 1.74
CA PRO A 201 10.50 22.01 0.82
C PRO A 201 10.06 21.82 -0.63
N GLU A 202 10.72 22.54 -1.54
CA GLU A 202 10.49 22.36 -2.99
C GLU A 202 10.94 20.96 -3.44
N PRO A 203 10.14 20.25 -4.23
CA PRO A 203 10.53 18.95 -4.79
C PRO A 203 11.74 19.06 -5.72
N VAL A 204 12.71 18.16 -5.56
CA VAL A 204 13.83 17.97 -6.50
C VAL A 204 13.48 16.97 -7.60
N PHE A 205 12.58 16.02 -7.32
CA PHE A 205 12.15 15.01 -8.27
C PHE A 205 10.77 14.45 -7.90
N THR A 206 9.97 14.11 -8.92
CA THR A 206 8.67 13.46 -8.75
C THR A 206 8.47 12.38 -9.79
N CYS A 207 7.80 11.28 -9.43
CA CYS A 207 7.40 10.25 -10.38
C CYS A 207 6.15 9.49 -9.93
N GLU A 208 5.52 8.76 -10.84
CA GLU A 208 4.44 7.84 -10.52
C GLU A 208 4.76 6.44 -11.05
N ASN A 209 4.34 5.42 -10.29
CA ASN A 209 4.49 3.99 -10.59
C ASN A 209 5.88 3.65 -11.13
N ALA A 210 6.91 3.90 -10.31
CA ALA A 210 8.30 3.77 -10.72
C ALA A 210 8.65 2.34 -11.19
N ASP A 211 7.93 1.33 -10.73
CA ASP A 211 8.12 -0.08 -11.10
C ASP A 211 7.11 -0.60 -12.16
N ALA A 212 6.33 0.27 -12.82
CA ALA A 212 5.32 -0.14 -13.81
C ALA A 212 5.88 -0.67 -15.15
N GLY A 213 7.20 -0.63 -15.37
CA GLY A 213 7.83 -1.02 -16.63
C GLY A 213 8.82 -2.20 -16.56
N ARG A 214 9.07 -2.77 -15.37
CA ARG A 214 10.02 -3.87 -15.22
C ARG A 214 9.33 -5.18 -15.62
N ALA A 215 9.51 -5.61 -16.87
CA ALA A 215 9.29 -7.01 -17.22
C ALA A 215 10.24 -7.87 -16.35
N PRO A 216 9.86 -9.09 -15.94
CA PRO A 216 10.80 -9.99 -15.29
C PRO A 216 12.04 -10.09 -16.19
N GLU A 217 13.23 -9.80 -15.64
CA GLU A 217 14.49 -10.02 -16.35
C GLU A 217 14.48 -11.49 -16.81
N ALA A 218 14.43 -11.71 -18.13
CA ALA A 218 14.62 -13.04 -18.67
C ALA A 218 16.07 -13.41 -18.37
N ASP A 219 16.27 -14.46 -17.57
CA ASP A 219 17.59 -14.97 -17.19
C ASP A 219 18.55 -14.96 -18.39
N ALA A 220 19.69 -14.29 -18.20
CA ALA A 220 20.83 -14.31 -19.12
C ALA A 220 21.70 -15.55 -18.88
#